data_AF-A0A1B8G5Q7-F1
#
_entry.id   AF-A0A1B8G5Q7-F1
#
_cell.length_a   1.000
_cell.length_b   1.000
_cell.length_c   1.000
_cell.angle_alpha   90.00
_cell.angle_beta   90.00
_cell.angle_gamma   90.00
#
_symmetry.space_group_name_H-M   'P 1'
#
loop_
_entity.id
_entity.type
_entity.pdbx_description
1 polymer ?
#
loop_
_entity_poly.entity_id
_entity_poly.type
_entity_poly.pdbx_seq_one_letter_code
_entity_poly.pdbx_strand_id
1 'polypeptide(L)'
;MRSQFATTTSLRLLLLALAVSGTSAIFCDFYDENFIGGNAVSNQEELETLYAGCTEIEGTVNIAANYTGDFYFPNVTYISGGFSTEYIRTRDNDDQPIPAPLLTSIVVPDLNNTYYIDINSVPALTTISFLSLTVLNGSMSLVRIEDCAIDFPSLTSGGLIVTGNSTRYVMFYTQQPQFTVSNPIFSSLNFPKLTNVGFMRVSRNPRQGNNDYDRDHKSIDRVDQLPSI
;
A
#
# COMPACT_ATOMS: atom_id res chain seq x y z
N MET A 1 -4.30 21.20 64.49
CA MET A 1 -3.68 20.70 63.25
C MET A 1 -4.81 20.28 62.31
N ARG A 2 -5.00 20.96 61.18
CA ARG A 2 -6.08 20.71 60.22
C ARG A 2 -5.41 20.31 58.90
N SER A 3 -5.45 19.02 58.58
CA SER A 3 -4.83 18.48 57.37
C SER A 3 -5.76 18.73 56.18
N GLN A 4 -5.27 19.46 55.17
CA GLN A 4 -5.91 19.60 53.87
C GLN A 4 -5.51 18.38 53.02
N PHE A 5 -6.48 17.53 52.70
CA PHE A 5 -6.31 16.51 51.66
C PHE A 5 -6.44 17.20 50.30
N ALA A 6 -5.30 17.48 49.67
CA ALA A 6 -5.23 17.92 48.29
C ALA A 6 -5.66 16.77 47.37
N THR A 7 -6.66 17.06 46.56
CA THR A 7 -7.34 16.24 45.55
C THR A 7 -6.37 15.65 44.51
N THR A 8 -6.06 14.37 44.65
CA THR A 8 -5.39 13.53 43.63
C THR A 8 -6.29 13.22 42.42
N THR A 9 -7.59 13.51 42.51
CA THR A 9 -8.57 13.34 41.44
C THR A 9 -8.46 14.36 40.31
N SER A 10 -7.90 15.55 40.57
CA SER A 10 -7.83 16.64 39.58
C SER A 10 -6.80 16.38 38.47
N LEU A 11 -5.66 15.76 38.82
CA LEU A 11 -4.57 15.52 37.88
C LEU A 11 -4.91 14.41 36.85
N ARG A 12 -5.70 13.40 37.25
CA ARG A 12 -6.11 12.31 36.35
C ARG A 12 -7.14 12.75 35.31
N LEU A 13 -8.03 13.68 35.66
CA LEU A 13 -8.97 14.28 34.73
C LEU A 13 -8.27 15.22 33.72
N LEU A 14 -7.24 15.96 34.14
CA LEU A 14 -6.41 16.75 33.21
C LEU A 14 -5.64 15.87 32.23
N LEU A 15 -5.06 14.76 32.70
CA LEU A 15 -4.34 13.81 31.83
C LEU A 15 -5.28 13.08 30.87
N LEU A 16 -6.51 12.75 31.29
CA LEU A 16 -7.53 12.23 30.37
C LEU A 16 -7.96 13.27 29.34
N ALA A 17 -8.14 14.54 29.73
CA ALA A 17 -8.54 15.60 28.80
C ALA A 17 -7.44 15.91 27.76
N LEU A 18 -6.15 15.87 28.16
CA LEU A 18 -5.02 15.96 27.23
C LEU A 18 -4.92 14.74 26.31
N ALA A 19 -5.28 13.54 26.78
CA ALA A 19 -5.32 12.33 25.95
C ALA A 19 -6.53 12.26 25.00
N VAL A 20 -7.60 13.02 25.27
CA VAL A 20 -8.85 13.03 24.48
C VAL A 20 -8.89 14.19 23.46
N SER A 21 -7.91 15.11 23.49
CA SER A 21 -7.91 16.31 22.62
C SER A 21 -7.37 16.08 21.20
N GLY A 22 -7.31 14.84 20.69
CA GLY A 22 -6.65 14.56 19.41
C GLY A 22 -7.20 13.38 18.59
N THR A 23 -8.49 13.02 18.70
CA THR A 23 -9.06 11.93 17.88
C THR A 23 -10.33 12.34 17.15
N SER A 24 -10.45 13.60 16.74
CA SER A 24 -11.32 13.92 15.61
C SER A 24 -10.54 13.60 14.35
N ALA A 25 -11.02 12.63 13.57
CA ALA A 25 -10.54 12.44 12.22
C ALA A 25 -10.72 13.75 11.44
N ILE A 26 -9.65 14.22 10.79
CA ILE A 26 -9.68 15.36 9.89
C ILE A 26 -9.89 14.79 8.49
N PHE A 27 -11.09 15.06 7.98
CA PHE A 27 -11.52 14.64 6.66
C PHE A 27 -11.15 15.70 5.61
N CYS A 28 -10.50 15.26 4.54
CA CYS A 28 -10.10 16.09 3.41
C CYS A 28 -10.69 15.52 2.11
N ASP A 29 -11.40 16.36 1.37
CA ASP A 29 -12.06 15.99 0.12
C ASP A 29 -11.23 16.42 -1.09
N PHE A 30 -10.81 15.42 -1.86
CA PHE A 30 -10.10 15.56 -3.12
C PHE A 30 -10.75 14.72 -4.23
N TYR A 31 -12.04 14.38 -4.09
CA TYR A 31 -12.71 13.45 -5.01
C TYR A 31 -12.64 13.90 -6.47
N ASP A 32 -12.90 15.20 -6.71
CA ASP A 32 -12.93 15.78 -8.07
C ASP A 32 -11.53 16.01 -8.64
N GLU A 33 -10.53 16.23 -7.78
CA GLU A 33 -9.17 16.58 -8.18
C GLU A 33 -8.29 15.34 -8.39
N ASN A 34 -8.56 14.27 -7.63
CA ASN A 34 -7.69 13.12 -7.51
C ASN A 34 -8.46 11.82 -7.81
N PHE A 35 -8.94 11.68 -9.04
CA PHE A 35 -9.27 10.38 -9.62
C PHE A 35 -7.98 9.62 -10.01
N ILE A 36 -8.06 8.34 -10.42
CA ILE A 36 -6.91 7.58 -10.96
C ILE A 36 -6.28 8.32 -12.16
N GLY A 37 -5.06 8.83 -12.04
CA GLY A 37 -4.44 9.66 -13.09
C GLY A 37 -4.92 11.13 -13.08
N GLY A 38 -5.46 11.59 -11.94
CA GLY A 38 -5.70 13.00 -11.62
C GLY A 38 -4.43 13.67 -11.09
N ASN A 39 -4.55 14.70 -10.25
CA ASN A 39 -3.36 15.40 -9.74
C ASN A 39 -2.46 14.44 -8.94
N ALA A 40 -1.17 14.53 -9.19
CA ALA A 40 -0.16 13.65 -8.64
C ALA A 40 0.96 14.46 -7.99
N VAL A 41 1.41 14.00 -6.82
CA VAL A 41 2.51 14.66 -6.10
C VAL A 41 3.86 14.20 -6.66
N SER A 42 4.82 15.11 -6.73
CA SER A 42 6.13 14.89 -7.35
C SER A 42 7.28 14.78 -6.34
N ASN A 43 7.04 15.01 -5.05
CA ASN A 43 8.02 14.85 -3.98
C ASN A 43 7.34 14.86 -2.59
N GLN A 44 8.13 14.57 -1.55
CA GLN A 44 7.67 14.48 -0.17
C GLN A 44 7.15 15.83 0.39
N GLU A 45 7.79 16.95 0.04
CA GLU A 45 7.36 18.29 0.50
C GLU A 45 5.98 18.66 -0.05
N GLU A 46 5.72 18.35 -1.31
CA GLU A 46 4.42 18.54 -1.94
C GLU A 46 3.34 17.67 -1.29
N LEU A 47 3.64 16.40 -1.02
CA LEU A 47 2.75 15.49 -0.30
C LEU A 47 2.38 16.05 1.08
N GLU A 48 3.38 16.45 1.86
CA GLU A 48 3.18 16.99 3.21
C GLU A 48 2.41 18.31 3.21
N THR A 49 2.60 19.14 2.19
CA THR A 49 1.88 20.40 2.03
C THR A 49 0.43 20.18 1.63
N LEU A 50 0.19 19.30 0.64
CA LEU A 50 -1.15 19.07 0.09
C LEU A 50 -2.07 18.37 1.08
N TYR A 51 -1.55 17.41 1.85
CA TYR A 51 -2.33 16.61 2.80
C TYR A 51 -2.09 17.01 4.26
N ALA A 52 -1.61 18.23 4.50
CA ALA A 52 -1.28 18.72 5.82
C ALA A 52 -2.46 18.57 6.81
N GLY A 53 -2.26 17.72 7.82
CA GLY A 53 -3.25 17.49 8.87
C GLY A 53 -4.40 16.55 8.50
N CYS A 54 -4.48 16.04 7.27
CA CYS A 54 -5.49 15.07 6.88
C CYS A 54 -5.26 13.72 7.59
N THR A 55 -6.34 13.11 8.09
CA THR A 55 -6.31 11.74 8.63
C THR A 55 -7.25 10.80 7.87
N GLU A 56 -8.23 11.36 7.15
CA GLU A 56 -9.12 10.67 6.25
C GLU A 56 -9.19 11.44 4.92
N ILE A 57 -9.06 10.73 3.80
CA ILE A 57 -9.03 11.32 2.46
C ILE A 57 -10.16 10.73 1.63
N GLU A 58 -11.01 11.59 1.08
CA GLU A 58 -11.92 11.23 0.00
C GLU A 58 -11.24 11.50 -1.34
N GLY A 59 -10.97 10.45 -2.12
CA GLY A 59 -10.23 10.53 -3.37
C GLY A 59 -9.06 9.54 -3.45
N THR A 60 -8.18 9.76 -4.42
CA THR A 60 -6.98 8.96 -4.69
C THR A 60 -5.73 9.73 -4.26
N VAL A 61 -4.67 9.03 -3.87
CA VAL A 61 -3.34 9.60 -3.77
C VAL A 61 -2.53 9.12 -4.96
N ASN A 62 -2.29 10.02 -5.92
CA ASN A 62 -1.49 9.71 -7.10
C ASN A 62 -0.03 10.13 -6.89
N ILE A 63 0.90 9.24 -7.26
CA ILE A 63 2.35 9.46 -7.24
C ILE A 63 2.78 9.78 -8.67
N ALA A 64 3.35 10.96 -8.88
CA ALA A 64 3.74 11.42 -10.22
C ALA A 64 4.91 10.60 -10.77
N ALA A 65 5.00 10.53 -12.10
CA ALA A 65 6.09 9.84 -12.79
C ALA A 65 7.50 10.38 -12.48
N ASN A 66 7.58 11.64 -12.06
CA ASN A 66 8.83 12.31 -11.66
C ASN A 66 9.07 12.29 -10.14
N TYR A 67 8.26 11.55 -9.36
CA TYR A 67 8.48 11.43 -7.93
C TYR A 67 9.88 10.86 -7.64
N THR A 68 10.61 11.55 -6.77
CA THR A 68 12.01 11.23 -6.48
C THR A 68 12.19 10.85 -5.02
N GLY A 69 12.82 9.70 -4.78
CA GLY A 69 13.16 9.23 -3.44
C GLY A 69 12.02 8.48 -2.76
N ASP A 70 11.96 8.62 -1.45
CA ASP A 70 11.05 7.87 -0.59
C ASP A 70 9.66 8.53 -0.52
N PHE A 71 8.61 7.72 -0.62
CA PHE A 71 7.24 8.13 -0.38
C PHE A 71 6.82 7.68 1.02
N TYR A 72 6.73 8.63 1.95
CA TYR A 72 6.36 8.37 3.35
C TYR A 72 5.08 9.12 3.70
N PHE A 73 4.01 8.39 4.03
CA PHE A 73 2.71 9.00 4.28
C PHE A 73 2.07 8.57 5.61
N PRO A 74 2.46 9.20 6.73
CA PRO A 74 1.96 8.89 8.07
C PRO A 74 0.62 9.59 8.36
N ASN A 75 0.01 9.22 9.48
CA ASN A 75 -1.21 9.81 10.09
C ASN A 75 -2.52 9.64 9.31
N VAL A 76 -2.47 9.23 8.04
CA VAL A 76 -3.66 8.91 7.25
C VAL A 76 -4.11 7.49 7.56
N THR A 77 -5.36 7.36 8.02
CA THR A 77 -5.95 6.09 8.45
C THR A 77 -6.96 5.55 7.45
N TYR A 78 -7.52 6.40 6.59
CA TYR A 78 -8.50 6.03 5.57
C TYR A 78 -8.32 6.81 4.27
N ILE A 79 -8.44 6.13 3.13
CA ILE A 79 -8.50 6.73 1.80
C ILE A 79 -9.59 6.04 0.98
N SER A 80 -10.59 6.78 0.51
CA SER A 80 -11.76 6.19 -0.16
C SER A 80 -11.43 5.56 -1.52
N GLY A 81 -10.50 6.13 -2.27
CA GLY A 81 -10.06 5.62 -3.58
C GLY A 81 -8.87 4.67 -3.49
N GLY A 82 -7.68 5.17 -3.17
CA GLY A 82 -6.50 4.32 -3.16
C GLY A 82 -5.18 5.04 -3.37
N PHE A 83 -4.14 4.24 -3.63
CA PHE A 83 -2.83 4.70 -4.09
C PHE A 83 -2.61 4.29 -5.54
N SER A 84 -2.07 5.21 -6.34
CA SER A 84 -1.77 4.93 -7.74
C SER A 84 -0.48 5.61 -8.19
N THR A 85 0.37 4.90 -8.93
CA THR A 85 1.36 5.58 -9.79
C THR A 85 0.66 6.17 -11.01
N GLU A 86 1.16 7.28 -11.54
CA GLU A 86 0.52 8.01 -12.64
C GLU A 86 0.28 7.17 -13.92
N TYR A 87 -0.84 7.47 -14.60
CA TYR A 87 -1.26 6.85 -15.85
C TYR A 87 -1.61 7.89 -16.91
N ILE A 88 -1.34 7.56 -18.17
CA ILE A 88 -1.97 8.25 -19.31
C ILE A 88 -3.34 7.60 -19.51
N ARG A 89 -4.39 8.36 -19.20
CA ARG A 89 -5.76 7.98 -19.61
C ARG A 89 -5.90 8.12 -21.12
N THR A 90 -6.07 7.00 -21.80
CA THR A 90 -6.43 6.99 -23.22
C THR A 90 -7.95 6.80 -23.37
N ARG A 91 -8.54 7.31 -24.45
CA ARG A 91 -10.00 7.18 -24.69
C ARG A 91 -10.48 5.73 -24.86
N ASP A 92 -9.56 4.81 -25.10
CA ASP A 92 -9.86 3.43 -25.51
C ASP A 92 -9.72 2.42 -24.35
N ASN A 93 -9.67 2.90 -23.09
CA ASN A 93 -9.39 2.09 -21.89
C ASN A 93 -8.05 1.32 -21.94
N ASP A 94 -7.11 1.79 -22.76
CA ASP A 94 -5.73 1.32 -22.77
C ASP A 94 -4.90 2.28 -21.91
N ASP A 95 -5.19 2.28 -20.61
CA ASP A 95 -4.49 3.14 -19.66
C ASP A 95 -3.02 2.72 -19.61
N GLN A 96 -2.15 3.62 -20.06
CA GLN A 96 -0.73 3.33 -20.15
C GLN A 96 -0.04 3.86 -18.89
N PRO A 97 0.53 3.00 -18.04
CA PRO A 97 1.25 3.44 -16.85
C PRO A 97 2.47 4.24 -17.27
N ILE A 98 2.66 5.38 -16.62
CA ILE A 98 3.86 6.20 -16.78
C ILE A 98 4.88 5.70 -15.76
N PRO A 99 6.06 5.21 -16.18
CA PRO A 99 7.07 4.75 -15.23
C PRO A 99 7.48 5.85 -14.25
N ALA A 100 7.62 5.50 -12.97
CA ALA A 100 8.23 6.35 -11.94
C ALA A 100 9.61 5.78 -11.56
N PRO A 101 10.67 6.04 -12.34
CA PRO A 101 11.96 5.36 -12.21
C PRO A 101 12.79 5.78 -11.00
N LEU A 102 12.43 6.88 -10.33
CA LEU A 102 13.19 7.45 -9.21
C LEU A 102 12.52 7.24 -7.86
N LEU A 103 11.35 6.57 -7.83
CA LEU A 103 10.66 6.20 -6.60
C LEU A 103 11.36 4.99 -5.96
N THR A 104 11.84 5.15 -4.73
CA THR A 104 12.69 4.14 -4.05
C THR A 104 11.99 3.36 -2.95
N SER A 105 10.98 3.94 -2.31
CA SER A 105 10.14 3.26 -1.32
C SER A 105 8.74 3.86 -1.23
N ILE A 106 7.78 3.05 -0.78
CA ILE A 106 6.41 3.46 -0.41
C ILE A 106 6.14 2.93 1.00
N VAL A 107 5.95 3.82 1.96
CA VAL A 107 5.70 3.47 3.36
C VAL A 107 4.51 4.27 3.88
N VAL A 108 3.42 3.56 4.18
CA VAL A 108 2.15 4.14 4.63
C VAL A 108 1.72 3.43 5.92
N PRO A 109 2.29 3.82 7.07
CA PRO A 109 2.27 2.99 8.29
C PRO A 109 0.90 2.94 8.97
N ASP A 110 0.11 4.01 8.90
CA ASP A 110 -1.10 4.19 9.70
C ASP A 110 -2.39 3.90 8.93
N LEU A 111 -2.30 3.71 7.62
CA LEU A 111 -3.45 3.43 6.77
C LEU A 111 -4.05 2.09 7.14
N ASN A 112 -5.33 2.11 7.52
CA ASN A 112 -6.06 0.93 7.97
C ASN A 112 -6.98 0.39 6.86
N ASN A 113 -7.55 1.28 6.05
CA ASN A 113 -8.56 0.92 5.08
C ASN A 113 -8.43 1.77 3.81
N THR A 114 -8.43 1.09 2.66
CA THR A 114 -8.52 1.75 1.36
C THR A 114 -9.19 0.86 0.30
N TYR A 115 -9.46 1.39 -0.88
CA TYR A 115 -10.17 0.67 -1.93
C TYR A 115 -9.22 -0.02 -2.92
N TYR A 116 -8.20 0.65 -3.50
CA TYR A 116 -7.15 -0.03 -4.29
C TYR A 116 -5.73 0.43 -3.97
N ILE A 117 -4.77 -0.40 -4.37
CA ILE A 117 -3.34 -0.05 -4.45
C ILE A 117 -2.86 -0.47 -5.82
N ASP A 118 -2.37 0.47 -6.63
CA ASP A 118 -2.00 0.21 -8.02
C ASP A 118 -0.65 0.85 -8.37
N ILE A 119 0.41 0.03 -8.35
CA ILE A 119 1.80 0.48 -8.45
C ILE A 119 2.43 -0.19 -9.66
N ASN A 120 2.82 0.62 -10.65
CA ASN A 120 3.23 0.14 -11.96
C ASN A 120 4.57 0.73 -12.41
N SER A 121 5.42 -0.11 -12.99
CA SER A 121 6.62 0.34 -13.72
C SER A 121 7.57 1.20 -12.86
N VAL A 122 7.94 0.70 -11.68
CA VAL A 122 8.77 1.38 -10.67
C VAL A 122 10.09 0.63 -10.43
N PRO A 123 11.05 0.69 -11.39
CA PRO A 123 12.22 -0.18 -11.40
C PRO A 123 13.20 0.04 -10.24
N ALA A 124 13.19 1.21 -9.58
CA ALA A 124 14.05 1.49 -8.43
C ALA A 124 13.40 1.20 -7.08
N LEU A 125 12.15 0.72 -7.07
CA LEU A 125 11.37 0.54 -5.85
C LEU A 125 11.86 -0.69 -5.08
N THR A 126 12.37 -0.46 -3.87
CA THR A 126 12.94 -1.52 -3.02
C THR A 126 11.99 -1.96 -1.92
N THR A 127 11.04 -1.11 -1.52
CA THR A 127 10.16 -1.36 -0.38
C THR A 127 8.75 -0.84 -0.61
N ILE A 128 7.74 -1.67 -0.33
CA ILE A 128 6.34 -1.30 -0.17
C ILE A 128 5.88 -1.80 1.20
N SER A 129 5.41 -0.90 2.07
CA SER A 129 4.99 -1.27 3.43
C SER A 129 3.70 -0.55 3.85
N PHE A 130 2.70 -1.34 4.23
CA PHE A 130 1.42 -0.90 4.77
C PHE A 130 1.14 -1.66 6.08
N LEU A 131 1.77 -1.21 7.16
CA LEU A 131 1.83 -1.95 8.43
C LEU A 131 0.46 -2.13 9.09
N SER A 132 -0.39 -1.11 9.01
CA SER A 132 -1.71 -1.10 9.66
C SER A 132 -2.87 -1.48 8.73
N LEU A 133 -2.62 -1.69 7.43
CA LEU A 133 -3.71 -1.94 6.48
C LEU A 133 -4.36 -3.28 6.78
N THR A 134 -5.61 -3.26 7.23
CA THR A 134 -6.36 -4.48 7.58
C THR A 134 -7.32 -4.91 6.48
N VAL A 135 -7.87 -3.95 5.75
CA VAL A 135 -8.89 -4.16 4.72
C VAL A 135 -8.53 -3.41 3.44
N LEU A 136 -8.56 -4.15 2.33
CA LEU A 136 -8.50 -3.61 0.98
C LEU A 136 -9.80 -3.99 0.26
N ASN A 137 -10.68 -3.02 0.00
CA ASN A 137 -12.05 -3.31 -0.47
C ASN A 137 -12.13 -3.70 -1.94
N GLY A 138 -11.15 -3.30 -2.75
CA GLY A 138 -11.04 -3.63 -4.17
C GLY A 138 -9.83 -4.52 -4.43
N SER A 139 -8.83 -3.98 -5.11
CA SER A 139 -7.70 -4.74 -5.64
C SER A 139 -6.35 -4.10 -5.34
N MET A 140 -5.36 -4.96 -5.13
CA MET A 140 -3.95 -4.60 -5.19
C MET A 140 -3.38 -5.08 -6.51
N SER A 141 -2.71 -4.20 -7.25
CA SER A 141 -2.02 -4.45 -8.50
C SER A 141 -0.60 -3.93 -8.38
N LEU A 142 0.38 -4.84 -8.35
CA LEU A 142 1.80 -4.49 -8.29
C LEU A 142 2.46 -5.04 -9.55
N VAL A 143 2.68 -4.19 -10.54
CA VAL A 143 3.07 -4.61 -11.90
C VAL A 143 4.43 -4.06 -12.32
N ARG A 144 5.26 -4.90 -12.95
CA ARG A 144 6.62 -4.55 -13.40
C ARG A 144 7.46 -3.95 -12.26
N ILE A 145 7.39 -4.60 -11.10
CA ILE A 145 8.27 -4.38 -9.96
C ILE A 145 9.36 -5.46 -9.93
N GLU A 146 10.57 -5.09 -9.54
CA GLU A 146 11.74 -5.97 -9.48
C GLU A 146 12.39 -5.83 -8.09
N ASP A 147 12.80 -6.93 -7.46
CA ASP A 147 13.57 -6.96 -6.20
C ASP A 147 13.03 -6.09 -5.04
N CYS A 148 11.70 -5.93 -4.96
CA CYS A 148 11.01 -5.17 -3.92
C CYS A 148 10.59 -6.04 -2.72
N ALA A 149 10.82 -5.56 -1.50
CA ALA A 149 10.22 -6.09 -0.28
C ALA A 149 8.79 -5.56 -0.12
N ILE A 150 7.82 -6.46 0.04
CA ILE A 150 6.39 -6.12 0.11
C ILE A 150 5.85 -6.60 1.46
N ASP A 151 5.38 -5.67 2.28
CA ASP A 151 5.00 -5.93 3.67
C ASP A 151 3.60 -5.42 4.02
N PHE A 152 2.69 -6.36 4.27
CA PHE A 152 1.29 -6.14 4.66
C PHE A 152 0.95 -7.02 5.88
N PRO A 153 1.57 -6.78 7.05
CA PRO A 153 1.50 -7.68 8.20
C PRO A 153 0.11 -7.73 8.84
N SER A 154 -0.73 -6.74 8.58
CA SER A 154 -2.08 -6.62 9.16
C SER A 154 -3.21 -6.95 8.20
N LEU A 155 -2.92 -7.18 6.91
CA LEU A 155 -3.95 -7.36 5.89
C LEU A 155 -4.69 -8.66 6.13
N THR A 156 -6.01 -8.56 6.32
CA THR A 156 -6.89 -9.71 6.59
C THR A 156 -7.76 -10.06 5.39
N SER A 157 -8.11 -9.05 4.57
CA SER A 157 -8.98 -9.21 3.41
C SER A 157 -8.59 -8.30 2.24
N GLY A 158 -8.69 -8.82 1.01
CA GLY A 158 -8.47 -8.07 -0.24
C GLY A 158 -8.25 -8.95 -1.47
N GLY A 159 -8.38 -8.36 -2.67
CA GLY A 159 -7.94 -8.98 -3.93
C GLY A 159 -6.48 -8.65 -4.23
N LEU A 160 -5.67 -9.63 -4.63
CA LEU A 160 -4.23 -9.47 -4.81
C LEU A 160 -3.75 -9.94 -6.20
N ILE A 161 -3.22 -9.01 -7.00
CA ILE A 161 -2.46 -9.29 -8.21
C ILE A 161 -1.04 -8.72 -8.03
N VAL A 162 -0.06 -9.60 -8.07
CA VAL A 162 1.37 -9.24 -8.07
C VAL A 162 1.99 -9.81 -9.34
N THR A 163 2.43 -8.94 -10.25
CA THR A 163 2.89 -9.31 -11.59
C THR A 163 4.21 -8.62 -11.88
N GLY A 164 5.34 -9.25 -11.63
CA GLY A 164 6.66 -8.65 -11.84
C GLY A 164 7.62 -9.59 -12.52
N ASN A 165 8.70 -9.07 -13.08
CA ASN A 165 9.81 -9.85 -13.61
C ASN A 165 10.78 -10.27 -12.49
N SER A 166 10.24 -10.54 -11.28
CA SER A 166 11.05 -10.96 -10.14
C SER A 166 11.51 -12.39 -10.36
N THR A 167 12.81 -12.61 -10.30
CA THR A 167 13.41 -13.94 -10.50
C THR A 167 12.94 -14.95 -9.44
N ARG A 168 12.57 -14.50 -8.23
CA ARG A 168 12.02 -15.33 -7.13
C ARG A 168 11.08 -14.54 -6.21
N TYR A 169 9.84 -15.02 -6.04
CA TYR A 169 8.94 -14.58 -4.98
C TYR A 169 8.98 -15.58 -3.83
N VAL A 170 9.14 -15.10 -2.59
CA VAL A 170 8.95 -15.92 -1.39
C VAL A 170 7.63 -15.50 -0.74
N MET A 171 6.65 -16.40 -0.77
CA MET A 171 5.34 -16.23 -0.13
C MET A 171 5.37 -16.79 1.30
N PHE A 172 5.10 -15.95 2.31
CA PHE A 172 4.91 -16.40 3.69
C PHE A 172 3.41 -16.53 4.01
N TYR A 173 2.88 -17.75 3.98
CA TYR A 173 1.56 -18.08 4.56
C TYR A 173 1.77 -18.67 5.95
N THR A 174 1.36 -17.98 7.01
CA THR A 174 1.45 -18.54 8.36
C THR A 174 0.21 -19.35 8.70
N GLN A 175 0.25 -20.66 8.47
CA GLN A 175 -0.46 -21.61 9.35
C GLN A 175 0.49 -22.47 10.21
N GLN A 176 1.83 -22.34 10.15
CA GLN A 176 2.79 -22.76 11.20
C GLN A 176 4.26 -22.42 10.82
N PRO A 177 5.27 -22.58 11.72
CA PRO A 177 6.29 -21.57 12.01
C PRO A 177 7.46 -21.51 11.02
N GLN A 178 7.98 -20.29 10.89
CA GLN A 178 9.33 -19.86 10.49
C GLN A 178 10.19 -20.80 9.64
N PHE A 179 10.45 -20.37 8.41
CA PHE A 179 11.76 -20.53 7.79
C PHE A 179 12.26 -19.17 7.32
N THR A 180 13.25 -18.65 8.05
CA THR A 180 14.03 -17.49 7.63
C THR A 180 14.92 -17.92 6.47
N VAL A 181 14.69 -17.36 5.27
CA VAL A 181 15.68 -17.38 4.20
C VAL A 181 16.30 -15.99 4.16
N SER A 182 17.38 -15.79 4.91
CA SER A 182 18.21 -14.59 4.80
C SER A 182 19.13 -14.74 3.58
N ASN A 183 18.67 -14.27 2.42
CA ASN A 183 19.55 -13.95 1.30
C ASN A 183 19.08 -12.62 0.70
N PRO A 184 19.96 -11.63 0.48
CA PRO A 184 19.56 -10.23 0.27
C PRO A 184 19.07 -9.90 -1.16
N ILE A 185 18.63 -10.89 -1.96
CA ILE A 185 18.35 -10.72 -3.40
C ILE A 185 17.00 -11.36 -3.79
N PHE A 186 15.98 -11.27 -2.92
CA PHE A 186 14.66 -11.81 -3.23
C PHE A 186 13.58 -10.77 -2.97
N SER A 187 12.64 -10.62 -3.91
CA SER A 187 11.35 -9.99 -3.61
C SER A 187 10.62 -10.82 -2.53
N SER A 188 10.40 -10.23 -1.37
CA SER A 188 9.68 -10.87 -0.25
C SER A 188 8.22 -10.42 -0.25
N LEU A 189 7.29 -11.36 -0.05
CA LEU A 189 5.85 -11.08 0.05
C LEU A 189 5.38 -11.49 1.45
N ASN A 190 5.06 -10.53 2.31
CA ASN A 190 4.64 -10.77 3.70
C ASN A 190 3.15 -10.44 3.91
N PHE A 191 2.32 -11.48 4.05
CA PHE A 191 0.86 -11.39 4.25
C PHE A 191 0.37 -12.39 5.33
N PRO A 192 0.86 -12.31 6.58
CA PRO A 192 0.70 -13.35 7.59
C PRO A 192 -0.75 -13.51 8.09
N LYS A 193 -1.56 -12.45 8.03
CA LYS A 193 -2.96 -12.46 8.51
C LYS A 193 -4.00 -12.59 7.39
N LEU A 194 -3.56 -12.72 6.14
CA LEU A 194 -4.46 -12.73 5.00
C LEU A 194 -5.29 -14.02 4.98
N THR A 195 -6.59 -13.89 5.24
CA THR A 195 -7.50 -15.04 5.41
C THR A 195 -8.65 -15.02 4.43
N ASN A 196 -9.05 -13.85 3.92
CA ASN A 196 -10.11 -13.71 2.93
C ASN A 196 -9.58 -13.09 1.64
N VAL A 197 -9.41 -13.90 0.60
CA VAL A 197 -8.84 -13.47 -0.67
C VAL A 197 -9.86 -13.68 -1.78
N GLY A 198 -10.34 -12.58 -2.37
CA GLY A 198 -11.28 -12.64 -3.49
C GLY A 198 -10.65 -13.28 -4.74
N PHE A 199 -9.44 -12.84 -5.09
CA PHE A 199 -8.59 -13.43 -6.12
C PHE A 199 -7.12 -13.27 -5.74
N MET A 200 -6.27 -14.22 -6.17
CA MET A 200 -4.82 -14.13 -5.99
C MET A 200 -4.07 -14.60 -7.22
N ARG A 201 -3.20 -13.73 -7.75
CA ARG A 201 -2.27 -14.08 -8.81
C ARG A 201 -0.88 -13.56 -8.49
N VAL A 202 0.12 -14.45 -8.59
CA VAL A 202 1.54 -14.10 -8.52
C VAL A 202 2.19 -14.66 -9.78
N SER A 203 2.70 -13.80 -10.65
CA SER A 203 3.29 -14.19 -11.94
C SER A 203 4.64 -13.54 -12.16
N ARG A 204 5.63 -14.36 -12.55
CA ARG A 204 7.01 -13.94 -12.85
C ARG A 204 7.22 -13.49 -14.30
N ASN A 205 6.29 -13.83 -15.21
CA ASN A 205 6.43 -13.57 -16.64
C ASN A 205 5.05 -13.36 -17.28
N PRO A 206 4.39 -12.20 -17.05
CA PRO A 206 3.13 -11.92 -17.69
C PRO A 206 3.31 -11.85 -19.22
N ARG A 207 2.61 -12.71 -19.97
CA ARG A 207 2.58 -12.61 -21.43
C ARG A 207 1.93 -11.28 -21.82
N GLN A 208 2.57 -10.56 -22.75
CA GLN A 208 2.01 -9.35 -23.35
C GLN A 208 0.65 -9.69 -24.00
N GLY A 209 -0.44 -9.09 -23.51
CA GLY A 209 -1.80 -9.33 -24.00
C GLY A 209 -2.66 -10.32 -23.19
N ASN A 210 -2.18 -10.85 -22.06
CA ASN A 210 -3.10 -11.41 -21.07
C ASN A 210 -3.82 -10.24 -20.41
N ASN A 211 -5.07 -9.99 -20.82
CA ASN A 211 -5.93 -9.05 -20.12
C ASN A 211 -6.10 -9.57 -18.68
N ASP A 212 -5.50 -8.87 -17.72
CA ASP A 212 -5.38 -9.26 -16.31
C ASP A 212 -6.73 -9.28 -15.54
N TYR A 213 -7.86 -9.18 -16.26
CA TYR A 213 -9.22 -9.13 -15.72
C TYR A 213 -9.99 -10.46 -15.80
N ASP A 214 -9.38 -11.56 -16.27
CA ASP A 214 -10.06 -12.87 -16.30
C ASP A 214 -10.30 -13.38 -14.87
N ARG A 215 -11.56 -13.30 -14.43
CA ARG A 215 -12.03 -13.42 -13.04
C ARG A 215 -11.95 -14.83 -12.43
N ASP A 216 -11.34 -15.81 -13.09
CA ASP A 216 -11.54 -17.22 -12.77
C ASP A 216 -10.30 -18.03 -12.36
N HIS A 217 -9.15 -17.42 -12.04
CA HIS A 217 -7.95 -18.20 -11.75
C HIS A 217 -7.26 -17.88 -10.42
N LYS A 218 -7.25 -18.88 -9.51
CA LYS A 218 -6.18 -19.07 -8.51
C LYS A 218 -4.96 -19.68 -9.20
N SER A 219 -4.28 -18.90 -10.02
CA SER A 219 -3.01 -19.31 -10.63
C SER A 219 -1.85 -18.81 -9.76
N ILE A 220 -1.38 -19.66 -8.85
CA ILE A 220 -0.01 -19.55 -8.32
C ILE A 220 0.86 -20.30 -9.30
N ASP A 221 1.69 -19.58 -10.06
CA ASP A 221 2.64 -20.21 -10.97
C ASP A 221 3.68 -20.96 -10.11
N ARG A 222 3.59 -22.30 -10.05
CA ARG A 222 4.41 -23.12 -9.15
C ARG A 222 5.89 -23.00 -9.52
N VAL A 223 6.72 -22.98 -8.49
CA VAL A 223 8.15 -22.63 -8.50
C VAL A 223 9.04 -23.58 -9.34
N ASP A 224 8.55 -24.74 -9.78
CA ASP A 224 9.43 -25.85 -10.23
C ASP A 224 9.35 -26.26 -11.72
N GLN A 225 8.75 -25.48 -12.61
CA GLN A 225 8.94 -25.76 -14.05
C GLN A 225 10.18 -25.03 -14.59
N LEU A 226 11.33 -25.67 -14.41
CA LEU A 226 12.49 -25.40 -15.28
C LEU A 226 12.05 -25.64 -16.73
N PRO A 227 12.52 -24.81 -17.69
CA PRO A 227 12.24 -25.08 -19.09
C PRO A 227 12.82 -26.44 -19.46
N SER A 228 11.97 -27.34 -19.95
CA SER A 228 12.39 -28.54 -20.66
C SER A 228 13.19 -28.08 -21.88
N ILE A 229 14.47 -28.42 -21.93
CA ILE A 229 15.27 -28.42 -23.16
C ILE A 229 15.07 -29.79 -23.81
#